data_AF-A0A933BKJ0-F1
#
_entry.id   AF-A0A933BKJ0-F1
#
_cell.length_a   1.000
_cell.length_b   1.000
_cell.length_c   1.000
_cell.angle_alpha   90.00
_cell.angle_beta   90.00
_cell.angle_gamma   90.00
#
_symmetry.space_group_name_H-M   'P 1'
#
loop_
_entity.id
_entity.type
_entity.pdbx_description
1 polymer ?
#
loop_
_entity_poly.entity_id
_entity_poly.type
_entity_poly.pdbx_seq_one_letter_code
_entity_poly.pdbx_strand_id
1 'polypeptide(L)'
;MPGSGTFPEAGTPLPSPERRELLVRHKSSGIDADIIFGALAFEEESIGRAMPLDVGGIRLQCPTPEDLIVMKAVAHRPRDLADIESILDAQLKLNLTRVRRLVRGFSIALEMPEILNDLEAILARMRKKSKQ
;
A
#
# COMPACT_ATOMS: atom_id res chain seq x y z
N MET A 1 2.13 24.60 26.30
CA MET A 1 1.66 23.43 27.06
C MET A 1 1.03 22.45 26.08
N PRO A 2 1.76 21.45 25.57
CA PRO A 2 1.19 20.53 24.59
C PRO A 2 0.36 19.47 25.32
N GLY A 3 -0.86 19.27 24.82
CA GLY A 3 -1.86 18.35 25.37
C GLY A 3 -1.38 16.90 25.36
N SER A 4 -1.61 16.23 26.48
CA SER A 4 -1.40 14.80 26.69
C SER A 4 -2.38 13.98 25.83
N GLY A 5 -1.95 13.58 24.64
CA GLY A 5 -2.61 12.52 23.86
C GLY A 5 -2.22 11.16 24.42
N THR A 6 -3.13 10.52 25.13
CA THR A 6 -2.99 9.13 25.60
C THR A 6 -3.11 8.16 24.42
N PHE A 7 -2.32 7.09 24.43
CA PHE A 7 -2.62 5.91 23.62
C PHE A 7 -4.04 5.43 23.94
N PRO A 8 -4.71 4.77 22.99
CA PRO A 8 -5.89 3.99 23.31
C PRO A 8 -5.52 2.94 24.37
N GLU A 9 -6.12 3.05 25.56
CA GLU A 9 -6.11 1.97 26.55
C GLU A 9 -6.93 0.79 26.02
N ALA A 10 -6.65 -0.42 26.54
CA ALA A 10 -7.48 -1.58 26.30
C ALA A 10 -8.93 -1.25 26.73
N GLY A 11 -9.83 -1.11 25.74
CA GLY A 11 -11.19 -0.57 25.93
C GLY A 11 -11.52 0.66 25.07
N THR A 12 -10.57 1.19 24.29
CA THR A 12 -10.87 2.26 23.34
C THR A 12 -11.83 1.75 22.26
N PRO A 13 -12.93 2.47 21.96
CA PRO A 13 -13.88 2.04 20.96
C PRO A 13 -13.15 1.79 19.64
N LEU A 14 -13.37 0.63 19.04
CA LEU A 14 -13.00 0.40 17.65
C LEU A 14 -13.58 1.54 16.81
N PRO A 15 -12.85 2.02 15.80
CA PRO A 15 -13.38 3.08 14.96
C PRO A 15 -14.69 2.63 14.33
N SER A 16 -15.63 3.56 14.19
CA SER A 16 -16.94 3.31 13.59
C SER A 16 -16.79 2.69 12.19
N PRO A 17 -17.80 1.97 11.67
CA PRO A 17 -17.75 1.35 10.34
C PRO A 17 -17.34 2.32 9.20
N GLU A 18 -17.55 3.62 9.41
CA GLU A 18 -17.22 4.72 8.49
C GLU A 18 -15.75 5.14 8.50
N ARG A 19 -14.96 4.79 9.52
CA ARG A 19 -13.54 5.17 9.65
C ARG A 19 -12.68 3.92 9.74
N ARG A 20 -11.97 3.59 8.65
CA ARG A 20 -11.11 2.38 8.59
C ARG A 20 -9.68 2.62 9.04
N GLU A 21 -9.35 3.85 9.43
CA GLU A 21 -7.99 4.27 9.75
C GLU A 21 -7.89 4.78 11.19
N LEU A 22 -6.91 4.24 11.91
CA LEU A 22 -6.53 4.64 13.26
C LEU A 22 -5.07 5.11 13.25
N LEU A 23 -4.90 6.41 13.48
CA LEU A 23 -3.58 7.02 13.64
C LEU A 23 -3.15 6.85 15.10
N VAL A 24 -1.99 6.25 15.32
CA VAL A 24 -1.42 6.02 16.65
C VAL A 24 -0.01 6.57 16.74
N ARG A 25 0.42 6.92 17.96
CA ARG A 25 1.80 7.33 18.23
C ARG A 25 2.38 6.50 19.34
N HIS A 26 3.47 5.81 19.08
CA HIS A 26 4.17 5.02 20.08
C HIS A 26 4.82 5.93 21.14
N LYS A 27 4.26 6.04 22.36
CA LYS A 27 4.73 6.98 23.41
C LYS A 27 6.23 6.88 23.72
N SER A 28 6.81 5.68 23.83
CA SER A 28 8.20 5.55 24.26
C SER A 28 9.21 5.90 23.16
N SER A 29 8.90 5.60 21.89
CA SER A 29 9.79 5.96 20.76
C SER A 29 9.41 7.26 20.05
N GLY A 30 8.20 7.78 20.28
CA GLY A 30 7.64 8.93 19.57
C GLY A 30 7.22 8.66 18.11
N ILE A 31 7.29 7.41 17.64
CA ILE A 31 7.01 7.04 16.24
C ILE A 31 5.51 7.04 15.96
N ASP A 32 5.08 7.72 14.91
CA ASP A 32 3.72 7.64 14.38
C ASP A 32 3.53 6.36 13.55
N ALA A 33 2.36 5.75 13.66
CA ALA A 33 1.95 4.61 12.87
C ALA A 33 0.47 4.71 12.50
N ASP A 34 0.15 4.23 11.31
CA ASP A 34 -1.22 4.18 10.81
C ASP A 34 -1.69 2.73 10.81
N ILE A 35 -2.85 2.47 11.40
CA ILE A 35 -3.48 1.16 11.44
C ILE A 35 -4.71 1.22 10.55
N ILE A 36 -4.70 0.40 9.50
CA ILE A 36 -5.82 0.27 8.57
C ILE A 36 -6.54 -1.05 8.85
N PHE A 37 -7.85 -0.98 9.08
CA PHE A 37 -8.69 -2.17 9.25
C PHE A 37 -9.16 -2.67 7.89
N GLY A 38 -8.56 -3.79 7.45
CA GLY A 38 -8.90 -4.42 6.19
C GLY A 38 -10.37 -4.87 6.15
N ALA A 39 -11.07 -4.52 5.08
CA ALA A 39 -12.46 -4.88 4.83
C ALA A 39 -12.73 -5.27 3.36
N LEU A 40 -11.71 -5.16 2.49
CA LEU A 40 -11.78 -5.57 1.10
C LEU A 40 -11.17 -6.96 0.94
N ALA A 41 -11.75 -7.77 0.05
CA ALA A 41 -11.20 -9.10 -0.28
C ALA A 41 -9.74 -9.03 -0.76
N PHE A 42 -9.36 -7.93 -1.42
CA PHE A 42 -7.97 -7.67 -1.79
C PHE A 42 -7.04 -7.53 -0.58
N GLU A 43 -7.47 -6.85 0.49
CA GLU A 43 -6.65 -6.63 1.68
C GLU A 43 -6.45 -7.94 2.45
N GLU A 44 -7.51 -8.74 2.60
CA GLU A 44 -7.42 -10.08 3.18
C GLU A 44 -6.47 -10.99 2.39
N GLU A 45 -6.58 -11.00 1.06
CA GLU A 45 -5.67 -11.77 0.20
C GLU A 45 -4.22 -11.26 0.29
N SER A 46 -4.02 -9.93 0.35
CA SER A 46 -2.69 -9.32 0.48
C SER A 46 -2.03 -9.69 1.80
N ILE A 47 -2.78 -9.70 2.90
CA ILE A 47 -2.30 -10.17 4.21
C ILE A 47 -1.95 -11.66 4.14
N GLY A 48 -2.82 -12.48 3.55
CA GLY A 48 -2.58 -13.93 3.41
C GLY A 48 -1.38 -14.27 2.51
N ARG A 49 -1.00 -13.37 1.60
CA ARG A 49 0.16 -13.50 0.71
C ARG A 49 1.40 -12.74 1.18
N ALA A 50 1.33 -12.07 2.33
CA ALA A 50 2.45 -11.33 2.87
C ALA A 50 3.68 -12.24 3.03
N MET A 51 4.85 -11.68 2.71
CA MET A 51 6.12 -12.41 2.79
C MET A 51 6.96 -11.85 3.94
N PRO A 52 7.73 -12.70 4.64
CA PRO A 52 8.65 -12.23 5.66
C PRO A 52 9.80 -11.45 5.00
N LEU A 53 10.09 -10.27 5.52
CA LEU A 53 11.22 -9.42 5.15
C LEU A 53 12.04 -9.10 6.41
N ASP A 54 13.35 -9.29 6.35
CA ASP A 54 14.25 -8.85 7.42
C ASP A 54 14.61 -7.38 7.22
N VAL A 55 14.29 -6.56 8.22
CA VAL A 55 14.63 -5.15 8.25
C VAL A 55 15.37 -4.87 9.55
N GLY A 56 16.69 -4.73 9.45
CA GLY A 56 17.53 -4.42 10.62
C GLY A 56 17.49 -5.50 11.70
N GLY A 57 17.37 -6.78 11.33
CA GLY A 57 17.27 -7.91 12.26
C GLY A 57 15.86 -8.18 12.79
N ILE A 58 14.86 -7.43 12.33
CA ILE A 58 13.44 -7.66 12.66
C ILE A 58 12.76 -8.28 11.45
N ARG A 59 12.11 -9.44 11.65
CA ARG A 59 11.28 -10.04 10.61
C ARG A 59 9.88 -9.43 10.62
N LEU A 60 9.53 -8.78 9.53
CA LEU A 60 8.22 -8.16 9.31
C LEU A 60 7.48 -8.90 8.21
N GLN A 61 6.16 -9.04 8.35
CA GLN A 61 5.31 -9.49 7.25
C GLN A 61 5.02 -8.29 6.34
N CYS A 62 5.52 -8.33 5.11
CA CYS A 62 5.36 -7.26 4.14
C CYS A 62 4.50 -7.72 2.95
N PRO A 63 3.70 -6.82 2.37
CA PRO A 63 2.92 -7.15 1.17
C PRO A 63 3.84 -7.58 0.02
N THR A 64 3.31 -8.38 -0.89
CA THR A 64 4.07 -8.74 -2.10
C THR A 64 4.37 -7.50 -2.94
N PRO A 65 5.48 -7.45 -3.70
CA PRO A 65 5.75 -6.33 -4.60
C PRO A 65 4.58 -6.01 -5.53
N GLU A 66 3.87 -7.04 -6.03
CA GLU A 66 2.64 -6.84 -6.82
C GLU A 66 1.54 -6.16 -6.04
N ASP A 67 1.24 -6.63 -4.82
CA ASP A 67 0.15 -6.05 -4.03
C ASP A 67 0.53 -4.64 -3.54
N LEU A 68 1.81 -4.39 -3.24
CA LEU A 68 2.31 -3.06 -2.89
C LEU A 68 2.16 -2.08 -4.06
N ILE A 69 2.39 -2.52 -5.30
CA ILE A 69 2.10 -1.70 -6.50
C ILE A 69 0.61 -1.37 -6.58
N VAL A 70 -0.27 -2.35 -6.34
CA VAL A 70 -1.73 -2.12 -6.35
C VAL A 70 -2.12 -1.10 -5.29
N MET A 71 -1.65 -1.24 -4.05
CA MET A 71 -1.91 -0.31 -2.96
C MET A 71 -1.46 1.12 -3.30
N LYS A 72 -0.26 1.25 -3.88
CA LYS A 72 0.29 2.54 -4.31
C LYS A 72 -0.47 3.16 -5.47
N ALA A 73 -0.89 2.36 -6.44
CA ALA A 73 -1.67 2.83 -7.57
C ALA A 73 -3.01 3.39 -7.10
N VAL A 74 -3.69 2.69 -6.19
CA VAL A 74 -4.98 3.14 -5.62
C VAL A 74 -4.83 4.41 -4.77
N ALA A 75 -3.74 4.55 -4.01
CA ALA A 75 -3.47 5.77 -3.25
C ALA A 75 -3.20 6.99 -4.15
N HIS A 76 -2.65 6.78 -5.35
CA HIS A 76 -2.52 7.74 -6.46
C HIS A 76 -1.86 9.09 -6.11
N ARG A 77 -1.00 9.15 -5.08
CA ARG A 77 -0.22 10.37 -4.78
C ARG A 77 0.99 10.44 -5.71
N PRO A 78 1.51 11.64 -6.05
CA PRO A 78 2.69 11.78 -6.90
C PRO A 78 3.90 10.96 -6.43
N ARG A 79 4.09 10.85 -5.10
CA ARG A 79 5.15 10.03 -4.52
C ARG A 79 4.91 8.53 -4.70
N ASP A 80 3.66 8.07 -4.61
CA ASP A 80 3.33 6.66 -4.80
C ASP A 80 3.59 6.21 -6.24
N LEU A 81 3.38 7.08 -7.24
CA LEU A 81 3.75 6.81 -8.63
C LEU A 81 5.27 6.62 -8.81
N ALA A 82 6.08 7.47 -8.17
CA ALA A 82 7.54 7.33 -8.19
C ALA A 82 8.02 6.05 -7.46
N ASP A 83 7.33 5.68 -6.39
CA ASP A 83 7.62 4.43 -5.67
C ASP A 83 7.26 3.20 -6.52
N ILE A 84 6.18 3.23 -7.31
CA ILE A 84 5.85 2.16 -8.27
C ILE A 84 6.97 1.98 -9.28
N GLU A 85 7.49 3.07 -9.87
CA GLU A 85 8.63 3.02 -10.79
C GLU A 85 9.85 2.36 -10.13
N SER A 86 10.13 2.74 -8.89
CA SER A 86 11.26 2.18 -8.12
C SER A 86 11.09 0.68 -7.84
N ILE A 87 9.88 0.22 -7.52
CA ILE A 87 9.59 -1.21 -7.32
C ILE A 87 9.75 -1.99 -8.63
N LEU A 88 9.28 -1.42 -9.76
CA LEU A 88 9.39 -2.03 -11.08
C LEU A 88 10.86 -2.14 -11.54
N ASP A 89 11.70 -1.15 -11.25
CA ASP A 89 13.14 -1.20 -11.53
C ASP A 89 13.86 -2.23 -10.65
N ALA A 90 13.42 -2.42 -9.40
CA ALA A 90 14.06 -3.34 -8.45
C ALA A 90 13.64 -4.81 -8.61
N GLN A 91 12.44 -5.09 -9.12
CA GLN A 91 11.91 -6.46 -9.20
C GLN A 91 11.84 -6.97 -10.65
N LEU A 92 12.63 -8.02 -10.94
CA LEU A 92 12.73 -8.62 -12.27
C LEU A 92 11.56 -9.54 -12.64
N LYS A 93 10.83 -10.07 -11.66
CA LYS A 93 9.73 -11.01 -11.87
C LYS A 93 8.49 -10.54 -11.13
N LEU A 94 7.60 -9.88 -11.87
CA LEU A 94 6.30 -9.44 -11.37
C LEU A 94 5.16 -10.03 -12.20
N ASN A 95 4.09 -10.46 -11.53
CA ASN A 95 2.85 -10.81 -12.21
C ASN A 95 2.04 -9.55 -12.56
N LEU A 96 2.49 -8.82 -13.57
CA LEU A 96 1.84 -7.59 -14.03
C LEU A 96 0.42 -7.83 -14.57
N THR A 97 0.09 -9.04 -15.01
CA THR A 97 -1.27 -9.40 -15.42
C THR A 97 -2.24 -9.32 -14.24
N ARG A 98 -1.82 -9.81 -13.06
CA ARG A 98 -2.60 -9.69 -11.83
C ARG A 98 -2.74 -8.24 -11.40
N VAL A 99 -1.63 -7.49 -11.37
CA VAL A 99 -1.63 -6.07 -10.99
C VAL A 99 -2.63 -5.28 -11.83
N ARG A 100 -2.56 -5.40 -13.17
CA ARG A 100 -3.49 -4.75 -14.09
C ARG A 100 -4.94 -5.11 -13.82
N ARG A 101 -5.23 -6.40 -13.58
CA ARG A 101 -6.60 -6.85 -13.30
C ARG A 101 -7.17 -6.20 -12.04
N LEU A 102 -6.39 -6.15 -10.96
CA LEU A 102 -6.82 -5.54 -9.71
C LEU A 102 -6.97 -4.03 -9.84
N VAL A 103 -5.97 -3.35 -10.40
CA VAL A 103 -5.99 -1.90 -10.58
C VAL A 103 -7.14 -1.46 -11.48
N ARG A 104 -7.45 -2.22 -12.54
CA ARG A 104 -8.65 -1.98 -13.35
C ARG A 104 -9.94 -2.15 -12.56
N GLY A 105 -10.02 -3.14 -11.68
CA GLY A 105 -11.17 -3.32 -10.79
C GLY A 105 -11.37 -2.10 -9.88
N PHE A 106 -10.29 -1.60 -9.29
CA PHE A 106 -10.31 -0.38 -8.47
C PHE A 106 -10.63 0.87 -9.28
N SER A 107 -10.07 1.04 -10.49
CA SER A 107 -10.36 2.22 -11.33
C SER A 107 -11.84 2.32 -11.68
N ILE A 108 -12.50 1.18 -11.90
CA ILE A 108 -13.95 1.13 -12.15
C ILE A 108 -14.71 1.43 -10.86
N ALA A 109 -14.38 0.76 -9.76
CA ALA A 109 -15.11 0.89 -8.49
C ALA A 109 -14.99 2.28 -7.86
N LEU A 110 -13.86 2.97 -8.08
CA LEU A 110 -13.61 4.33 -7.59
C LEU A 110 -13.97 5.41 -8.61
N GLU A 111 -14.39 5.03 -9.83
CA GLU A 111 -14.63 5.95 -10.95
C GLU A 111 -13.43 6.84 -11.31
N MET A 112 -12.21 6.32 -11.09
CA MET A 112 -10.93 7.00 -11.31
C MET A 112 -10.12 6.29 -12.40
N PRO A 113 -10.42 6.50 -13.69
CA PRO A 113 -9.71 5.85 -14.80
C PRO A 113 -8.21 6.22 -14.86
N GLU A 114 -7.81 7.38 -14.34
CA GLU A 114 -6.43 7.87 -14.27
C GLU A 114 -5.49 6.91 -13.54
N ILE A 115 -5.96 6.20 -12.52
CA ILE A 115 -5.16 5.22 -11.77
C ILE A 115 -4.61 4.15 -12.71
N LEU A 116 -5.46 3.62 -13.59
CA LEU A 116 -5.06 2.61 -14.56
C LEU A 116 -4.22 3.21 -15.70
N ASN A 117 -4.60 4.39 -16.18
CA ASN A 117 -3.89 5.07 -17.27
C ASN A 117 -2.44 5.38 -16.88
N ASP A 118 -2.22 5.89 -15.67
CA ASP A 118 -0.89 6.24 -15.18
C ASP A 118 -0.02 5.00 -14.96
N LEU A 119 -0.62 3.92 -14.42
CA LEU A 119 0.08 2.64 -14.30
C LEU A 119 0.53 2.12 -15.67
N GLU A 120 -0.35 2.13 -16.69
CA GLU A 120 0.03 1.69 -18.04
C GLU A 120 1.10 2.60 -18.66
N ALA A 121 1.02 3.91 -18.42
CA ALA A 121 2.05 4.85 -18.87
C ALA A 121 3.41 4.54 -18.26
N ILE A 122 3.47 4.27 -16.94
CA ILE A 122 4.68 3.84 -16.24
C ILE A 122 5.23 2.54 -16.87
N LEU A 123 4.38 1.53 -17.03
CA LEU A 123 4.78 0.23 -17.59
C LEU A 123 5.28 0.36 -19.03
N ALA A 124 4.70 1.23 -19.84
CA ALA A 124 5.15 1.52 -21.20
C ALA A 124 6.53 2.21 -21.22
N ARG A 125 6.80 3.15 -20.31
CA ARG A 125 8.11 3.80 -20.17
C ARG A 125 9.19 2.77 -19.80
N MET A 126 8.91 1.89 -18.84
CA MET A 126 9.85 0.86 -18.39
C MET A 126 10.20 -0.15 -19.49
N ARG A 127 9.23 -0.57 -20.31
CA ARG A 127 9.51 -1.46 -21.46
C ARG A 127 10.41 -0.84 -22.52
N LYS A 128 10.40 0.50 -22.67
CA LYS A 128 11.31 1.21 -23.59
C LYS A 128 12.73 1.24 -23.02
N LYS A 129 12.88 1.47 -21.71
CA LYS A 129 14.17 1.47 -21.00
C LYS A 129 14.88 0.12 -21.09
N SER A 130 14.17 -1.00 -21.02
CA SER A 130 14.77 -2.35 -21.14
C SER A 130 15.18 -2.75 -22.57
N LYS A 131 14.82 -1.97 -23.59
CA LYS A 131 15.16 -2.24 -25.01
C LYS A 131 16.35 -1.41 -25.52
N GLN A 132 16.92 -0.57 -24.67
CA GLN A 132 17.98 0.38 -25.00
C GLN A 132 19.25 0.02 -24.24
#